data_AF-A0A420YK48-F1
#
_entry.id   AF-A0A420YK48-F1
#
_cell.length_a   1.000
_cell.length_b   1.000
_cell.length_c   1.000
_cell.angle_alpha   90.00
_cell.angle_beta   90.00
_cell.angle_gamma   90.00
#
_symmetry.space_group_name_H-M   'P 1'
#
loop_
_entity.id
_entity.type
_entity.pdbx_description
1 polymer ?
#
loop_
_entity_poly.entity_id
_entity_poly.type
_entity_poly.pdbx_seq_one_letter_code
_entity_poly.pdbx_strand_id
1 'polypeptide(L)'
;MAITYALMQRLEDLAENEPERVQIIKKAQVTKLNKEGNTITGVTYTYQGQSQTLDGPVVLATGGYAADFTESSLLKKHRPDTYGLATTNGSHATGDGQKMVMAIGGNGIDMDKVQVHPTGLVDPKDPGSKWKFLAAEALRGEGGLLLNADGDRFCDELGHRDYVSGMMWKEKDKGKFPIRLILNSKASNTLDFHTRHYSGRGLMKKISGQELAKEIGCTPDHLQKTFTTYNAIAEGKQKDPWGKKFFHNLPLDINDTFHVALMEPVLHFTMGGIEINDKAQVLNSEQKPFDGLYACGELAGGVHGANRLGGSSLLGCVVYGRVAGDSASNYLFQQALQGGAAGSRLGQIALHIDPSQPGKISVEWAGASGSGSGSSVPQSQTTSNTGNSPNGDNTAKAASPKKFSIPEKEFTMEEVAKHNKKDDLWVVVKGVVMDLTNWLEEHPGGPQAIMNFMGRDATEEFEMLHDDEVIPKYAPEQVIGRVKGVKPTLEI
;
A
#
# COMPACT_ATOMS: atom_id res chain seq x y z
N MET A 1 -1.51 -6.22 4.76
CA MET A 1 -1.62 -4.91 5.43
C MET A 1 -0.57 -4.72 6.53
N ALA A 2 -0.17 -5.77 7.27
CA ALA A 2 0.80 -5.66 8.37
C ALA A 2 2.09 -4.86 8.05
N ILE A 3 2.73 -5.10 6.90
CA ILE A 3 3.94 -4.35 6.51
C ILE A 3 3.65 -2.85 6.34
N THR A 4 2.55 -2.50 5.68
CA THR A 4 2.18 -1.09 5.43
C THR A 4 1.88 -0.36 6.73
N TYR A 5 1.06 -0.94 7.62
CA TYR A 5 0.76 -0.34 8.91
C TYR A 5 2.00 -0.17 9.78
N ALA A 6 2.85 -1.20 9.87
CA ALA A 6 4.09 -1.12 10.64
C ALA A 6 5.02 0.01 10.14
N LEU A 7 5.13 0.20 8.82
CA LEU A 7 5.95 1.27 8.25
C LEU A 7 5.32 2.65 8.47
N MET A 8 4.01 2.78 8.29
CA MET A 8 3.29 4.05 8.53
C MET A 8 3.37 4.47 9.99
N GLN A 9 3.04 3.57 10.91
CA GLN A 9 3.10 3.82 12.34
C GLN A 9 4.52 4.20 12.75
N ARG A 10 5.53 3.47 12.28
CA ARG A 10 6.93 3.83 12.59
C ARG A 10 7.32 5.21 12.06
N LEU A 11 6.87 5.59 10.87
CA LEU A 11 7.16 6.90 10.30
C LEU A 11 6.46 8.02 11.09
N GLU A 12 5.22 7.81 11.49
CA GLU A 12 4.46 8.75 12.33
C GLU A 12 5.09 8.89 13.71
N ASP A 13 5.46 7.78 14.36
CA ASP A 13 6.14 7.80 15.66
C ASP A 13 7.46 8.58 15.59
N LEU A 14 8.21 8.43 14.49
CA LEU A 14 9.45 9.21 14.28
C LEU A 14 9.13 10.69 14.06
N ALA A 15 8.09 11.02 13.31
CA ALA A 15 7.70 12.41 13.09
C ALA A 15 7.20 13.10 14.38
N GLU A 16 6.57 12.35 15.29
CA GLU A 16 6.12 12.86 16.59
C GLU A 16 7.26 13.00 17.59
N ASN A 17 8.15 11.99 17.67
CA ASN A 17 9.21 11.96 18.70
C ASN A 17 10.51 12.65 18.28
N GLU A 18 10.77 12.78 16.98
CA GLU A 18 11.98 13.38 16.39
C GLU A 18 11.61 14.39 15.27
N PRO A 19 10.76 15.41 15.54
CA PRO A 19 10.23 16.34 14.53
C PRO A 19 11.28 17.19 13.82
N GLU A 20 12.48 17.33 14.42
CA GLU A 20 13.64 17.96 13.80
C GLU A 20 14.34 17.07 12.77
N ARG A 21 14.07 15.76 12.78
CA ARG A 21 14.64 14.78 11.86
C ARG A 21 13.65 14.29 10.81
N VAL A 22 12.38 14.13 11.18
CA VAL A 22 11.33 13.60 10.31
C VAL A 22 10.09 14.48 10.41
N GLN A 23 9.55 14.91 9.27
CA GLN A 23 8.29 15.64 9.20
C GLN A 23 7.38 15.02 8.15
N ILE A 24 6.09 14.94 8.47
CA ILE A 24 5.05 14.48 7.54
C ILE A 24 4.12 15.66 7.26
N ILE A 25 4.14 16.14 6.02
CA ILE A 25 3.27 17.23 5.58
C ILE A 25 2.15 16.62 4.73
N LYS A 26 0.96 16.50 5.31
CA LYS A 26 -0.24 16.03 4.60
C LYS A 26 -0.83 17.17 3.77
N LYS A 27 -1.62 16.83 2.74
CA LYS A 27 -2.25 17.81 1.82
C LYS A 27 -1.23 18.73 1.14
N ALA A 28 0.00 18.23 0.96
CA ALA A 28 1.07 18.86 0.20
C ALA A 28 1.30 18.06 -1.08
N GLN A 29 1.00 18.66 -2.23
CA GLN A 29 1.17 18.01 -3.52
C GLN A 29 2.45 18.53 -4.19
N VAL A 30 3.44 17.66 -4.38
CA VAL A 30 4.62 17.99 -5.19
C VAL A 30 4.19 18.15 -6.64
N THR A 31 4.48 19.30 -7.25
CA THR A 31 4.06 19.64 -8.62
C THR A 31 5.24 19.76 -9.59
N LYS A 32 6.46 19.90 -9.08
CA LYS A 32 7.66 20.06 -9.91
C LYS A 32 8.94 19.61 -9.20
N LEU A 33 9.85 19.00 -9.95
CA LEU A 33 11.26 18.81 -9.59
C LEU A 33 12.06 20.04 -9.99
N ASN A 34 12.79 20.62 -9.05
CA ASN A 34 13.67 21.76 -9.29
C ASN A 34 15.05 21.24 -9.72
N LYS A 35 15.64 21.85 -10.75
CA LYS A 35 16.82 21.31 -11.44
C LYS A 35 17.74 22.41 -11.97
N GLU A 36 19.04 22.20 -11.83
CA GLU A 36 20.11 22.97 -12.46
C GLU A 36 21.05 22.01 -13.22
N GLY A 37 21.12 22.12 -14.54
CA GLY A 37 21.90 21.17 -15.34
C GLY A 37 21.38 19.74 -15.18
N ASN A 38 22.20 18.81 -14.67
CA ASN A 38 21.82 17.42 -14.35
C ASN A 38 21.46 17.21 -12.87
N THR A 39 21.56 18.26 -12.05
CA THR A 39 21.39 18.18 -10.60
C THR A 39 19.98 18.56 -10.20
N ILE A 40 19.33 17.70 -9.41
CA ILE A 40 18.09 18.04 -8.71
C ILE A 40 18.42 18.81 -7.45
N THR A 41 17.84 19.99 -7.33
CA THR A 41 18.08 20.92 -6.22
C THR A 41 16.96 20.88 -5.18
N GLY A 42 15.81 20.27 -5.52
CA GLY A 42 14.68 20.17 -4.60
C GLY A 42 13.35 19.94 -5.30
N VAL A 43 12.26 20.30 -4.62
CA VAL A 43 10.90 20.21 -5.11
C VAL A 43 10.14 21.52 -4.94
N THR A 44 9.19 21.75 -5.83
CA THR A 44 8.11 22.72 -5.63
C THR A 44 6.83 21.95 -5.34
N TYR A 45 6.09 22.36 -4.31
CA TYR A 45 4.83 21.74 -3.90
C TYR A 45 3.77 22.78 -3.59
N THR A 46 2.51 22.37 -3.67
CA THR A 46 1.35 23.18 -3.25
C THR A 46 0.89 22.74 -1.87
N TYR A 47 0.78 23.68 -0.95
CA TYR A 47 0.28 23.46 0.41
C TYR A 47 -0.63 24.63 0.80
N GLN A 48 -1.84 24.34 1.28
CA GLN A 48 -2.85 25.36 1.61
C GLN A 48 -3.12 26.35 0.45
N GLY A 49 -3.08 25.86 -0.79
CA GLY A 49 -3.28 26.67 -2.00
C GLY A 49 -2.09 27.57 -2.37
N GLN A 50 -1.00 27.55 -1.62
CA GLN A 50 0.21 28.32 -1.89
C GLN A 50 1.32 27.43 -2.43
N SER A 51 2.14 27.98 -3.33
CA SER A 51 3.34 27.30 -3.82
C SER A 51 4.50 27.52 -2.85
N GLN A 52 5.19 26.43 -2.51
CA GLN A 52 6.34 26.40 -1.62
C GLN A 52 7.48 25.59 -2.27
N THR A 53 8.71 25.85 -1.86
CA THR A 53 9.91 25.15 -2.32
C THR A 53 10.64 24.51 -1.15
N LEU A 54 11.20 23.32 -1.38
CA LEU A 54 12.08 22.64 -0.43
C LEU A 54 13.32 22.18 -1.17
N ASP A 55 14.48 22.52 -0.64
CA ASP A 55 15.78 22.20 -1.25
C ASP A 55 16.36 20.91 -0.67
N GLY A 56 17.07 20.17 -1.50
CA GLY A 56 17.74 18.92 -1.13
C GLY A 56 17.56 17.79 -2.16
N PRO A 57 18.20 16.64 -1.91
CA PRO A 57 17.98 15.45 -2.72
C PRO A 57 16.54 14.95 -2.58
N VAL A 58 16.03 14.32 -3.63
CA VAL A 58 14.62 13.92 -3.74
C VAL A 58 14.53 12.41 -3.90
N VAL A 59 13.71 11.76 -3.07
CA VAL A 59 13.30 10.37 -3.23
C VAL A 59 11.81 10.34 -3.61
N LEU A 60 11.49 9.84 -4.80
CA LEU A 60 10.11 9.71 -5.28
C LEU A 60 9.55 8.30 -4.99
N ALA A 61 8.41 8.27 -4.30
CA ALA A 61 7.70 7.04 -3.91
C ALA A 61 6.18 7.15 -4.18
N THR A 62 5.80 7.73 -5.33
CA THR A 62 4.41 8.16 -5.60
C THR A 62 3.48 7.08 -6.18
N GLY A 63 3.91 5.81 -6.20
CA GLY A 63 3.12 4.71 -6.75
C GLY A 63 2.99 4.70 -8.28
N GLY A 64 2.03 3.93 -8.79
CA GLY A 64 1.81 3.68 -10.21
C GLY A 64 0.81 4.63 -10.91
N TYR A 65 0.37 4.22 -12.10
CA TYR A 65 -0.58 4.96 -12.94
C TYR A 65 -1.80 4.13 -13.38
N ALA A 66 -2.14 3.06 -12.64
CA ALA A 66 -3.27 2.18 -12.96
C ALA A 66 -4.67 2.79 -12.68
N ALA A 67 -4.73 4.01 -12.12
CA ALA A 67 -5.95 4.81 -11.99
C ALA A 67 -5.87 6.13 -12.77
N ASP A 68 -4.90 6.26 -13.69
CA ASP A 68 -4.72 7.48 -14.48
C ASP A 68 -5.77 7.56 -15.60
N PHE A 69 -6.95 8.07 -15.28
CA PHE A 69 -8.05 8.33 -16.23
C PHE A 69 -8.16 9.81 -16.61
N THR A 70 -7.05 10.55 -16.46
CA THR A 70 -6.96 11.99 -16.75
C THR A 70 -6.74 12.26 -18.24
N GLU A 71 -6.79 13.53 -18.65
CA GLU A 71 -6.52 13.92 -20.05
C GLU A 71 -5.09 13.59 -20.49
N SER A 72 -4.12 13.70 -19.59
CA SER A 72 -2.70 13.40 -19.82
C SER A 72 -2.34 11.95 -19.49
N SER A 73 -3.33 11.04 -19.59
CA SER A 73 -3.22 9.68 -19.09
C SER A 73 -2.06 8.89 -19.69
N LEU A 74 -1.15 8.43 -18.83
CA LEU A 74 -0.10 7.47 -19.17
C LEU A 74 -0.71 6.12 -19.57
N LEU A 75 -1.78 5.70 -18.87
CA LEU A 75 -2.50 4.47 -19.20
C LEU A 75 -3.09 4.51 -20.61
N LYS A 76 -3.77 5.60 -20.98
CA LYS A 76 -4.34 5.79 -22.32
C LYS A 76 -3.26 5.85 -23.40
N LYS A 77 -2.14 6.50 -23.10
CA LYS A 77 -1.00 6.63 -24.01
C LYS A 77 -0.33 5.29 -24.30
N HIS A 78 -0.11 4.46 -23.27
CA HIS A 78 0.70 3.25 -23.39
C HIS A 78 -0.11 1.95 -23.51
N ARG A 79 -1.34 1.91 -22.99
CA ARG A 79 -2.24 0.74 -22.98
C ARG A 79 -3.70 1.12 -23.24
N PRO A 80 -4.01 1.74 -24.39
CA PRO A 80 -5.37 2.16 -24.73
C PRO A 80 -6.38 1.00 -24.77
N ASP A 81 -5.92 -0.23 -25.02
CA ASP A 81 -6.71 -1.46 -25.01
C ASP A 81 -7.34 -1.79 -23.65
N THR A 82 -6.72 -1.34 -22.55
CA THR A 82 -7.21 -1.59 -21.17
C THR A 82 -7.82 -0.38 -20.49
N TYR A 83 -7.78 0.80 -21.12
CA TYR A 83 -8.23 2.06 -20.52
C TYR A 83 -9.70 2.03 -20.06
N GLY A 84 -10.55 1.22 -20.68
CA GLY A 84 -11.97 1.10 -20.32
C GLY A 84 -12.27 0.23 -19.09
N LEU A 85 -11.28 -0.51 -18.58
CA LEU A 85 -11.45 -1.43 -17.46
C LEU A 85 -11.64 -0.69 -16.14
N ALA A 86 -12.31 -1.35 -15.18
CA ALA A 86 -12.30 -0.90 -13.79
C ALA A 86 -10.92 -1.11 -13.16
N THR A 87 -10.61 -0.38 -12.08
CA THR A 87 -9.33 -0.45 -11.36
C THR A 87 -9.53 -0.86 -9.91
N THR A 88 -8.51 -1.46 -9.30
CA THR A 88 -8.47 -1.67 -7.84
C THR A 88 -7.74 -0.56 -7.10
N ASN A 89 -7.19 0.41 -7.83
CA ASN A 89 -6.33 1.44 -7.29
C ASN A 89 -7.16 2.61 -6.75
N GLY A 90 -6.61 3.31 -5.74
CA GLY A 90 -7.17 4.58 -5.31
C GLY A 90 -7.04 5.63 -6.41
N SER A 91 -7.87 6.67 -6.35
CA SER A 91 -7.88 7.79 -7.31
C SER A 91 -6.57 8.58 -7.37
N HIS A 92 -5.65 8.37 -6.42
CA HIS A 92 -4.34 9.01 -6.35
C HIS A 92 -3.28 8.35 -7.25
N ALA A 93 -3.51 7.14 -7.77
CA ALA A 93 -2.53 6.43 -8.62
C ALA A 93 -2.57 6.91 -10.07
N THR A 94 -2.27 8.20 -10.29
CA THR A 94 -2.39 8.93 -11.56
C THR A 94 -1.06 9.14 -12.29
N GLY A 95 0.03 8.56 -11.79
CA GLY A 95 1.34 8.65 -12.45
C GLY A 95 2.04 10.00 -12.34
N ASP A 96 1.72 10.82 -11.34
CA ASP A 96 2.23 12.19 -11.22
C ASP A 96 3.77 12.24 -11.13
N GLY A 97 4.37 11.33 -10.35
CA GLY A 97 5.83 11.22 -10.24
C GLY A 97 6.49 10.81 -11.56
N GLN A 98 5.91 9.85 -12.29
CA GLN A 98 6.37 9.43 -13.61
C GLN A 98 6.33 10.62 -14.59
N LYS A 99 5.20 11.35 -14.63
CA LYS A 99 5.01 12.54 -15.47
C LYS A 99 6.06 13.61 -15.17
N MET A 100 6.30 13.90 -13.88
CA MET A 100 7.32 14.88 -13.46
C MET A 100 8.72 14.50 -13.89
N VAL A 101 9.12 13.23 -13.70
CA VAL A 101 10.45 12.75 -14.09
C VAL A 101 10.63 12.76 -15.60
N MET A 102 9.63 12.28 -16.36
CA MET A 102 9.69 12.29 -17.82
C MET A 102 9.77 13.72 -18.37
N ALA A 103 9.12 14.69 -17.73
CA ALA A 103 9.16 16.10 -18.15
C ALA A 103 10.55 16.74 -18.03
N ILE A 104 11.42 16.23 -17.13
CA ILE A 104 12.80 16.72 -16.96
C ILE A 104 13.84 15.90 -17.73
N GLY A 105 13.38 14.96 -18.58
CA GLY A 105 14.23 14.11 -19.42
C GLY A 105 14.63 12.76 -18.80
N GLY A 106 13.91 12.31 -17.76
CA GLY A 106 14.07 10.95 -17.22
C GLY A 106 13.42 9.89 -18.11
N ASN A 107 13.99 8.69 -18.11
CA ASN A 107 13.52 7.59 -18.94
C ASN A 107 12.34 6.86 -18.30
N GLY A 108 11.31 6.58 -19.11
CA GLY A 108 10.33 5.55 -18.80
C GLY A 108 10.75 4.22 -19.44
N ILE A 109 10.67 3.12 -18.70
CA ILE A 109 10.93 1.76 -19.18
C ILE A 109 9.66 0.93 -19.02
N ASP A 110 9.40 0.02 -19.96
CA ASP A 110 8.30 -0.94 -19.91
C ASP A 110 6.90 -0.30 -19.69
N MET A 111 6.69 0.95 -20.12
CA MET A 111 5.47 1.72 -19.81
C MET A 111 4.17 1.07 -20.32
N ASP A 112 4.24 0.14 -21.28
CA ASP A 112 3.13 -0.66 -21.77
C ASP A 112 2.82 -1.88 -20.89
N LYS A 113 3.72 -2.24 -19.96
CA LYS A 113 3.54 -3.35 -19.02
C LYS A 113 2.63 -2.92 -17.87
N VAL A 114 1.34 -3.01 -18.13
CA VAL A 114 0.25 -2.82 -17.16
C VAL A 114 -0.45 -4.16 -16.94
N GLN A 115 -0.51 -4.60 -15.69
CA GLN A 115 -1.12 -5.85 -15.29
C GLN A 115 -2.62 -5.69 -15.05
N VAL A 116 -3.37 -6.57 -15.69
CA VAL A 116 -4.79 -6.82 -15.41
C VAL A 116 -4.88 -8.02 -14.47
N HIS A 117 -5.58 -7.84 -13.35
CA HIS A 117 -5.85 -8.88 -12.38
C HIS A 117 -7.17 -9.58 -12.71
N PRO A 118 -7.25 -10.93 -12.66
CA PRO A 118 -8.45 -11.66 -13.08
C PRO A 118 -9.64 -11.55 -12.11
N THR A 119 -9.38 -11.28 -10.83
CA THR A 119 -10.39 -11.38 -9.76
C THR A 119 -10.68 -10.04 -9.10
N GLY A 120 -11.25 -9.09 -9.87
CA GLY A 120 -11.96 -7.94 -9.31
C GLY A 120 -13.37 -8.35 -8.88
N LEU A 121 -13.73 -8.09 -7.62
CA LEU A 121 -15.05 -8.39 -7.07
C LEU A 121 -16.09 -7.44 -7.65
N VAL A 122 -17.08 -8.01 -8.34
CA VAL A 122 -18.23 -7.25 -8.84
C VAL A 122 -19.27 -7.15 -7.72
N ASP A 123 -19.55 -5.94 -7.26
CA ASP A 123 -20.66 -5.68 -6.34
C ASP A 123 -21.98 -5.88 -7.09
N PRO A 124 -22.87 -6.80 -6.65
CA PRO A 124 -24.18 -6.97 -7.28
C PRO A 124 -25.07 -5.72 -7.24
N LYS A 125 -24.83 -4.80 -6.31
CA LYS A 125 -25.57 -3.54 -6.17
C LYS A 125 -25.05 -2.43 -7.09
N ASP A 126 -23.77 -2.50 -7.48
CA ASP A 126 -23.14 -1.56 -8.41
C ASP A 126 -22.16 -2.30 -9.36
N PRO A 127 -22.68 -3.14 -10.27
CA PRO A 127 -21.83 -3.93 -11.15
C PRO A 127 -21.04 -3.06 -12.13
N GLY A 128 -21.51 -1.84 -12.41
CA GLY A 128 -20.88 -0.90 -13.35
C GLY A 128 -19.74 -0.07 -12.79
N SER A 129 -19.44 -0.18 -11.48
CA SER A 129 -18.41 0.63 -10.83
C SER A 129 -17.08 0.57 -11.56
N LYS A 130 -16.40 1.72 -11.69
CA LYS A 130 -15.04 1.79 -12.22
C LYS A 130 -13.96 1.47 -11.19
N TRP A 131 -14.37 1.24 -9.95
CA TRP A 131 -13.49 0.76 -8.89
C TRP A 131 -14.00 -0.59 -8.37
N LYS A 132 -13.08 -1.51 -8.10
CA LYS A 132 -13.42 -2.86 -7.62
C LYS A 132 -12.54 -3.24 -6.44
N PHE A 133 -13.14 -3.88 -5.44
CA PHE A 133 -12.37 -4.59 -4.43
C PHE A 133 -11.62 -5.76 -5.09
N LEU A 134 -10.36 -5.92 -4.71
CA LEU A 134 -9.56 -7.05 -5.17
C LEU A 134 -9.89 -8.29 -4.35
N ALA A 135 -10.30 -9.38 -5.01
CA ALA A 135 -10.31 -10.69 -4.38
C ALA A 135 -8.88 -11.23 -4.30
N ALA A 136 -8.45 -11.61 -3.09
CA ALA A 136 -7.12 -12.14 -2.85
C ALA A 136 -6.80 -13.35 -3.75
N GLU A 137 -5.59 -13.40 -4.28
CA GLU A 137 -5.12 -14.53 -5.09
C GLU A 137 -5.12 -15.85 -4.29
N ALA A 138 -5.00 -15.75 -2.96
CA ALA A 138 -5.14 -16.87 -2.03
C ALA A 138 -6.49 -17.60 -2.16
N LEU A 139 -7.57 -16.93 -2.59
CA LEU A 139 -8.86 -17.60 -2.83
C LEU A 139 -8.72 -18.71 -3.88
N ARG A 140 -7.98 -18.46 -4.97
CA ARG A 140 -7.68 -19.48 -5.99
C ARG A 140 -6.60 -20.45 -5.48
N GLY A 141 -5.61 -19.93 -4.77
CA GLY A 141 -4.53 -20.69 -4.13
C GLY A 141 -5.03 -21.84 -3.26
N GLU A 142 -6.03 -21.56 -2.42
CA GLU A 142 -6.65 -22.51 -1.49
C GLU A 142 -7.78 -23.32 -2.12
N GLY A 143 -7.75 -23.55 -3.44
CA GLY A 143 -8.69 -24.47 -4.11
C GLY A 143 -9.97 -23.83 -4.63
N GLY A 144 -10.05 -22.50 -4.66
CA GLY A 144 -11.15 -21.82 -5.33
C GLY A 144 -11.15 -22.04 -6.84
N LEU A 145 -12.33 -22.29 -7.40
CA LEU A 145 -12.53 -22.50 -8.84
C LEU A 145 -13.13 -21.27 -9.51
N LEU A 146 -12.77 -21.05 -10.77
CA LEU A 146 -13.46 -20.11 -11.65
C LEU A 146 -14.41 -20.88 -12.57
N LEU A 147 -15.70 -20.60 -12.44
CA LEU A 147 -16.75 -21.18 -13.27
C LEU A 147 -17.34 -20.12 -14.19
N ASN A 148 -17.60 -20.48 -15.43
CA ASN A 148 -18.29 -19.63 -16.39
C ASN A 148 -19.82 -19.67 -16.20
N ALA A 149 -20.57 -19.02 -17.10
CA ALA A 149 -22.03 -18.97 -17.04
C ALA A 149 -22.73 -20.34 -17.20
N ASP A 150 -22.03 -21.37 -17.67
CA ASP A 150 -22.58 -22.72 -17.85
C ASP A 150 -22.27 -23.63 -16.65
N GLY A 151 -21.38 -23.22 -15.74
CA GLY A 151 -20.91 -24.05 -14.63
C GLY A 151 -19.65 -24.87 -14.96
N ASP A 152 -18.99 -24.55 -16.06
CA ASP A 152 -17.75 -25.20 -16.49
C ASP A 152 -16.51 -24.43 -16.02
N ARG A 153 -15.46 -25.20 -15.70
CA ARG A 153 -14.09 -24.65 -15.62
C ARG A 153 -13.60 -24.28 -17.02
N PHE A 154 -12.70 -23.31 -17.11
CA PHE A 154 -12.17 -22.84 -18.39
C PHE A 154 -10.66 -22.56 -18.38
N CYS A 155 -9.95 -22.73 -17.26
CA CYS A 155 -8.52 -22.49 -17.16
C CYS A 155 -7.88 -23.21 -15.95
N ASP A 156 -6.55 -23.21 -15.89
CA ASP A 156 -5.85 -23.36 -14.61
C ASP A 156 -5.93 -22.05 -13.82
N GLU A 157 -6.66 -22.07 -12.70
CA GLU A 157 -6.87 -20.93 -11.81
C GLU A 157 -5.59 -20.43 -11.12
N LEU A 158 -4.51 -21.22 -11.14
CA LEU A 158 -3.20 -20.85 -10.59
C LEU A 158 -2.22 -20.35 -11.66
N GLY A 159 -2.67 -20.22 -12.91
CA GLY A 159 -1.88 -19.62 -13.97
C GLY A 159 -1.55 -18.15 -13.70
N HIS A 160 -0.62 -17.60 -14.47
CA HIS A 160 -0.27 -16.19 -14.40
C HIS A 160 -1.49 -15.29 -14.68
N ARG A 161 -1.47 -14.06 -14.14
CA ARG A 161 -2.61 -13.13 -14.20
C ARG A 161 -3.02 -12.74 -15.62
N ASP A 162 -2.04 -12.59 -16.51
CA ASP A 162 -2.25 -12.37 -17.95
C ASP A 162 -2.95 -13.56 -18.61
N TYR A 163 -2.52 -14.80 -18.30
CA TYR A 163 -3.15 -16.02 -18.77
C TYR A 163 -4.60 -16.14 -18.28
N VAL A 164 -4.85 -16.02 -16.96
CA VAL A 164 -6.19 -16.20 -16.40
C VAL A 164 -7.14 -15.11 -16.93
N SER A 165 -6.71 -13.85 -16.95
CA SER A 165 -7.51 -12.75 -17.51
C SER A 165 -7.77 -12.94 -19.00
N GLY A 166 -6.78 -13.42 -19.76
CA GLY A 166 -6.93 -13.77 -21.18
C GLY A 166 -7.92 -14.92 -21.41
N MET A 167 -7.94 -15.93 -20.54
CA MET A 167 -8.93 -17.00 -20.58
C MET A 167 -10.34 -16.50 -20.25
N MET A 168 -10.47 -15.55 -19.31
CA MET A 168 -11.74 -14.88 -19.06
C MET A 168 -12.21 -14.09 -20.29
N TRP A 169 -11.33 -13.39 -21.01
CA TRP A 169 -11.76 -12.69 -22.25
C TRP A 169 -12.29 -13.65 -23.30
N LYS A 170 -11.66 -14.82 -23.48
CA LYS A 170 -12.18 -15.86 -24.38
C LYS A 170 -13.56 -16.36 -23.98
N GLU A 171 -13.86 -16.48 -22.69
CA GLU A 171 -15.20 -16.84 -22.23
C GLU A 171 -16.21 -15.70 -22.45
N LYS A 172 -15.77 -14.44 -22.34
CA LYS A 172 -16.61 -13.27 -22.66
C LYS A 172 -17.00 -13.25 -24.13
N ASP A 173 -16.06 -13.50 -25.03
CA ASP A 173 -16.30 -13.54 -26.48
C ASP A 173 -17.26 -14.68 -26.89
N LYS A 174 -17.29 -15.77 -26.11
CA LYS A 174 -18.26 -16.86 -26.27
C LYS A 174 -19.62 -16.59 -25.64
N GLY A 175 -19.82 -15.43 -25.00
CA GLY A 175 -21.05 -15.12 -24.25
C GLY A 175 -21.19 -15.88 -22.93
N LYS A 176 -20.12 -16.45 -22.38
CA LYS A 176 -20.14 -17.29 -21.18
C LYS A 176 -19.86 -16.52 -19.88
N PHE A 177 -20.33 -15.28 -19.80
CA PHE A 177 -20.28 -14.44 -18.60
C PHE A 177 -21.64 -14.42 -17.87
N PRO A 178 -21.67 -14.19 -16.54
CA PRO A 178 -20.56 -13.79 -15.68
C PRO A 178 -19.69 -14.97 -15.19
N ILE A 179 -18.45 -14.66 -14.84
CA ILE A 179 -17.53 -15.60 -14.17
C ILE A 179 -17.77 -15.56 -12.66
N ARG A 180 -17.79 -16.73 -12.03
CA ARG A 180 -17.93 -16.91 -10.59
C ARG A 180 -16.67 -17.53 -10.01
N LEU A 181 -16.14 -16.95 -8.94
CA LEU A 181 -15.24 -17.67 -8.05
C LEU A 181 -16.07 -18.42 -7.01
N ILE A 182 -15.77 -19.70 -6.81
CA ILE A 182 -16.41 -20.52 -5.79
C ILE A 182 -15.37 -21.10 -4.83
N LEU A 183 -15.71 -21.15 -3.55
CA LEU A 183 -14.93 -21.80 -2.49
C LEU A 183 -15.84 -22.79 -1.78
N ASN A 184 -15.45 -24.06 -1.70
CA ASN A 184 -16.19 -25.04 -0.89
C ASN A 184 -16.00 -24.76 0.61
N SER A 185 -16.64 -25.53 1.48
CA SER A 185 -16.57 -25.28 2.93
C SER A 185 -15.15 -25.37 3.47
N LYS A 186 -14.34 -26.30 2.98
CA LYS A 186 -12.93 -26.48 3.40
C LYS A 186 -12.09 -25.25 3.06
N ALA A 187 -12.12 -24.80 1.81
CA ALA A 187 -11.41 -23.59 1.38
C ALA A 187 -11.90 -22.35 2.14
N SER A 188 -13.21 -22.27 2.35
CA SER A 188 -13.83 -21.18 3.11
C SER A 188 -13.34 -21.13 4.56
N ASN A 189 -13.22 -22.27 5.23
CA ASN A 189 -12.75 -22.34 6.61
C ASN A 189 -11.26 -21.96 6.71
N THR A 190 -10.43 -22.40 5.76
CA THR A 190 -9.02 -21.99 5.68
C THR A 190 -8.87 -20.49 5.47
N LEU A 191 -9.80 -19.89 4.71
CA LEU A 191 -9.82 -18.48 4.36
C LEU A 191 -10.88 -17.68 5.11
N ASP A 192 -11.23 -18.11 6.34
CA ASP A 192 -12.37 -17.58 7.10
C ASP A 192 -12.39 -16.04 7.12
N PHE A 193 -11.25 -15.43 7.45
CA PHE A 193 -11.06 -13.97 7.41
C PHE A 193 -11.52 -13.35 6.08
N HIS A 194 -11.07 -13.89 4.95
CA HIS A 194 -11.41 -13.35 3.63
C HIS A 194 -12.89 -13.54 3.33
N THR A 195 -13.44 -14.72 3.62
CA THR A 195 -14.85 -15.00 3.34
C THR A 195 -15.78 -14.13 4.17
N ARG A 196 -15.49 -13.90 5.46
CA ARG A 196 -16.26 -12.98 6.30
C ARG A 196 -16.08 -11.53 5.83
N HIS A 197 -14.84 -11.10 5.58
CA HIS A 197 -14.54 -9.74 5.13
C HIS A 197 -15.27 -9.37 3.82
N TYR A 198 -15.29 -10.26 2.83
CA TYR A 198 -15.99 -10.05 1.56
C TYR A 198 -17.52 -10.21 1.70
N SER A 199 -17.99 -11.12 2.55
CA SER A 199 -19.44 -11.31 2.78
C SER A 199 -20.07 -10.15 3.55
N GLY A 200 -19.38 -9.59 4.55
CA GLY A 200 -19.82 -8.40 5.29
C GLY A 200 -20.00 -7.18 4.37
N ARG A 201 -19.24 -7.12 3.27
CA ARG A 201 -19.36 -6.09 2.22
C ARG A 201 -20.43 -6.40 1.16
N GLY A 202 -21.08 -7.56 1.24
CA GLY A 202 -22.05 -8.01 0.25
C GLY A 202 -21.44 -8.41 -1.11
N LEU A 203 -20.11 -8.59 -1.17
CA LEU A 203 -19.39 -8.96 -2.40
C LEU A 203 -19.29 -10.47 -2.60
N MET A 204 -19.57 -11.23 -1.54
CA MET A 204 -19.54 -12.68 -1.51
C MET A 204 -20.76 -13.18 -0.74
N LYS A 205 -21.29 -14.34 -1.12
CA LYS A 205 -22.42 -14.96 -0.43
C LYS A 205 -22.20 -16.45 -0.22
N LYS A 206 -22.77 -16.98 0.85
CA LYS A 206 -22.76 -18.41 1.17
C LYS A 206 -24.07 -19.06 0.74
N ILE A 207 -23.99 -20.09 -0.10
CA ILE A 207 -25.15 -20.84 -0.63
C ILE A 207 -24.85 -22.35 -0.68
N SER A 208 -25.87 -23.18 -0.79
CA SER A 208 -25.70 -24.62 -1.07
C SER A 208 -25.27 -24.86 -2.52
N GLY A 209 -24.69 -26.03 -2.83
CA GLY A 209 -24.35 -26.37 -4.21
C GLY A 209 -25.58 -26.50 -5.13
N GLN A 210 -26.75 -26.87 -4.59
CA GLN A 210 -28.01 -26.87 -5.34
C GLN A 210 -28.46 -25.46 -5.71
N GLU A 211 -28.34 -24.49 -4.79
CA GLU A 211 -28.60 -23.08 -5.08
C GLU A 211 -27.58 -22.51 -6.06
N LEU A 212 -26.30 -22.90 -5.96
CA LEU A 212 -25.26 -22.53 -6.92
C LEU A 212 -25.61 -22.99 -8.34
N ALA A 213 -26.01 -24.25 -8.52
CA ALA A 213 -26.44 -24.76 -9.82
C ALA A 213 -27.62 -23.95 -10.39
N LYS A 214 -28.62 -23.67 -9.54
CA LYS A 214 -29.78 -22.84 -9.90
C LYS A 214 -29.39 -21.42 -10.31
N GLU A 215 -28.47 -20.79 -9.60
CA GLU A 215 -27.99 -19.43 -9.89
C GLU A 215 -27.14 -19.35 -11.16
N ILE A 216 -26.36 -20.38 -11.46
CA ILE A 216 -25.64 -20.51 -12.72
C ILE A 216 -26.65 -20.70 -13.87
N GLY A 217 -27.72 -21.46 -13.62
CA GLY A 217 -28.69 -21.85 -14.64
C GLY A 217 -28.39 -23.23 -15.24
N CYS A 218 -27.55 -24.04 -14.58
CA CYS A 218 -27.24 -25.42 -14.97
C CYS A 218 -27.97 -26.44 -14.08
N THR A 219 -27.97 -27.72 -14.48
CA THR A 219 -28.54 -28.78 -13.65
C THR A 219 -27.58 -29.15 -12.51
N PRO A 220 -28.09 -29.61 -11.35
CA PRO A 220 -27.24 -30.13 -10.27
C PRO A 220 -26.28 -31.23 -10.76
N ASP A 221 -26.74 -32.12 -11.62
CA ASP A 221 -25.92 -33.20 -12.19
C ASP A 221 -24.78 -32.65 -13.06
N HIS A 222 -25.02 -31.58 -13.83
CA HIS A 222 -23.97 -30.94 -14.62
C HIS A 222 -22.87 -30.37 -13.73
N LEU A 223 -23.23 -29.63 -12.67
CA LEU A 223 -22.27 -29.06 -11.75
C LEU A 223 -21.52 -30.15 -10.96
N GLN A 224 -22.21 -31.19 -10.49
CA GLN A 224 -21.58 -32.35 -9.84
C GLN A 224 -20.59 -33.05 -10.78
N LYS A 225 -20.89 -33.12 -12.08
CA LYS A 225 -19.97 -33.68 -13.08
C LYS A 225 -18.72 -32.83 -13.21
N THR A 226 -18.82 -31.50 -13.21
CA THR A 226 -17.66 -30.59 -13.18
C THR A 226 -16.78 -30.88 -11.94
N PHE A 227 -17.38 -30.99 -10.76
CA PHE A 227 -16.66 -31.29 -9.52
C PHE A 227 -16.02 -32.68 -9.52
N THR A 228 -16.76 -33.70 -9.94
CA THR A 228 -16.24 -35.08 -10.03
C THR A 228 -15.07 -35.17 -11.00
N THR A 229 -15.14 -34.47 -12.14
CA THR A 229 -14.04 -34.39 -13.11
C THR A 229 -12.82 -33.71 -12.50
N TYR A 230 -13.02 -32.59 -11.81
CA TYR A 230 -11.94 -31.88 -11.12
C TYR A 230 -11.27 -32.74 -10.03
N ASN A 231 -12.06 -33.45 -9.22
CA ASN A 231 -11.55 -34.36 -8.20
C ASN A 231 -10.73 -35.51 -8.83
N ALA A 232 -11.22 -36.11 -9.92
CA ALA A 232 -10.51 -37.17 -10.63
C ALA A 232 -9.19 -36.69 -11.25
N ILE A 233 -9.14 -35.45 -11.74
CA ILE A 233 -7.91 -34.81 -12.21
C ILE A 233 -6.92 -34.66 -11.05
N ALA A 234 -7.37 -34.14 -9.90
CA ALA A 234 -6.51 -33.94 -8.74
C ALA A 234 -5.96 -35.25 -8.16
N GLU A 235 -6.71 -36.34 -8.25
CA GLU A 235 -6.28 -37.70 -7.89
C GLU A 235 -5.36 -38.36 -8.93
N GLY A 236 -5.05 -37.67 -10.04
CA GLY A 236 -4.21 -38.19 -11.12
C GLY A 236 -4.90 -39.24 -12.00
N LYS A 237 -6.21 -39.44 -11.86
CA LYS A 237 -7.01 -40.38 -12.66
C LYS A 237 -7.34 -39.84 -14.06
N GLN A 238 -7.30 -38.52 -14.22
CA GLN A 238 -7.50 -37.84 -15.51
C GLN A 238 -6.47 -36.72 -15.68
N LYS A 239 -6.17 -36.34 -16.93
CA LYS A 239 -5.28 -35.21 -17.22
C LYS A 239 -6.06 -33.91 -17.21
N ASP A 240 -5.51 -32.86 -16.59
CA ASP A 240 -6.10 -31.52 -16.66
C ASP A 240 -5.95 -30.93 -18.08
N PRO A 241 -7.03 -30.42 -18.70
CA PRO A 241 -6.98 -29.83 -20.04
C PRO A 241 -6.06 -28.59 -20.15
N TRP A 242 -5.78 -27.92 -19.03
CA TRP A 242 -4.98 -26.70 -18.96
C TRP A 242 -3.62 -26.91 -18.29
N GLY A 243 -3.30 -28.15 -17.90
CA GLY A 243 -2.04 -28.50 -17.27
C GLY A 243 -1.92 -28.10 -15.79
N LYS A 244 -3.05 -27.91 -15.08
CA LYS A 244 -3.05 -27.64 -13.64
C LYS A 244 -2.32 -28.72 -12.85
N LYS A 245 -1.47 -28.30 -11.89
CA LYS A 245 -0.60 -29.18 -11.11
C LYS A 245 -0.88 -29.23 -9.61
N PHE A 246 -1.40 -28.14 -9.05
CA PHE A 246 -1.59 -27.99 -7.60
C PHE A 246 -3.07 -27.90 -7.26
N PHE A 247 -3.48 -28.60 -6.22
CA PHE A 247 -4.87 -28.72 -5.80
C PHE A 247 -4.95 -28.68 -4.28
N HIS A 248 -5.90 -27.92 -3.73
CA HIS A 248 -6.12 -27.79 -2.29
C HIS A 248 -7.60 -27.93 -1.96
N ASN A 249 -7.90 -28.24 -0.69
CA ASN A 249 -9.26 -28.26 -0.13
C ASN A 249 -10.27 -29.17 -0.86
N LEU A 250 -9.81 -30.34 -1.31
CA LEU A 250 -10.62 -31.38 -1.97
C LEU A 250 -11.34 -32.33 -0.99
N PRO A 251 -12.30 -33.16 -1.47
CA PRO A 251 -12.98 -33.04 -2.76
C PRO A 251 -14.00 -31.90 -2.79
N LEU A 252 -14.41 -31.50 -3.99
CA LEU A 252 -15.62 -30.69 -4.19
C LEU A 252 -16.83 -31.61 -4.39
N ASP A 253 -17.96 -31.25 -3.79
CA ASP A 253 -19.22 -31.99 -3.92
C ASP A 253 -20.40 -31.01 -3.88
N ILE A 254 -21.44 -31.27 -4.67
CA ILE A 254 -22.61 -30.39 -4.74
C ILE A 254 -23.41 -30.35 -3.44
N ASN A 255 -23.27 -31.35 -2.57
CA ASN A 255 -23.90 -31.34 -1.26
C ASN A 255 -23.15 -30.49 -0.23
N ASP A 256 -22.03 -29.86 -0.62
CA ASP A 256 -21.32 -28.89 0.20
C ASP A 256 -21.99 -27.50 0.15
N THR A 257 -21.56 -26.63 1.05
CA THR A 257 -21.81 -25.18 0.99
C THR A 257 -20.66 -24.47 0.29
N PHE A 258 -20.99 -23.39 -0.41
CA PHE A 258 -20.05 -22.62 -1.20
C PHE A 258 -20.14 -21.14 -0.88
N HIS A 259 -18.99 -20.49 -0.74
CA HIS A 259 -18.89 -19.04 -0.90
C HIS A 259 -18.69 -18.70 -2.37
N VAL A 260 -19.48 -17.76 -2.87
CA VAL A 260 -19.57 -17.42 -4.29
C VAL A 260 -19.46 -15.91 -4.46
N ALA A 261 -18.64 -15.49 -5.42
CA ALA A 261 -18.48 -14.09 -5.78
C ALA A 261 -18.33 -13.92 -7.30
N LEU A 262 -18.85 -12.81 -7.83
CA LEU A 262 -18.74 -12.47 -9.25
C LEU A 262 -17.38 -11.80 -9.52
N MET A 263 -16.73 -12.21 -10.60
CA MET A 263 -15.38 -11.79 -10.95
C MET A 263 -15.35 -11.09 -12.31
N GLU A 264 -14.54 -10.04 -12.42
CA GLU A 264 -14.13 -9.47 -13.69
C GLU A 264 -12.65 -9.09 -13.71
N PRO A 265 -12.02 -9.03 -14.89
CA PRO A 265 -10.65 -8.54 -15.00
C PRO A 265 -10.57 -7.02 -14.74
N VAL A 266 -9.58 -6.59 -13.95
CA VAL A 266 -9.42 -5.20 -13.47
C VAL A 266 -7.98 -4.71 -13.57
N LEU A 267 -7.78 -3.42 -13.84
CA LEU A 267 -6.48 -2.76 -13.76
C LEU A 267 -5.96 -2.81 -12.32
N HIS A 268 -4.71 -3.22 -12.15
CA HIS A 268 -4.19 -3.48 -10.81
C HIS A 268 -2.80 -2.91 -10.54
N PHE A 269 -1.84 -3.07 -11.46
CA PHE A 269 -0.45 -2.67 -11.20
C PHE A 269 0.25 -2.25 -12.49
N THR A 270 1.10 -1.24 -12.43
CA THR A 270 1.96 -0.80 -13.54
C THR A 270 3.39 -1.24 -13.30
N MET A 271 3.86 -2.25 -14.05
CA MET A 271 5.25 -2.71 -13.97
C MET A 271 6.21 -1.76 -14.68
N GLY A 272 5.72 -1.08 -15.71
CA GLY A 272 6.41 0.04 -16.31
C GLY A 272 6.51 1.21 -15.36
N GLY A 273 7.57 1.98 -15.50
CA GLY A 273 7.84 3.13 -14.64
C GLY A 273 9.13 3.84 -15.03
N ILE A 274 9.66 4.61 -14.09
CA ILE A 274 10.91 5.34 -14.26
C ILE A 274 12.10 4.38 -14.19
N GLU A 275 13.01 4.50 -15.15
CA GLU A 275 14.23 3.72 -15.20
C GLU A 275 15.18 4.13 -14.06
N ILE A 276 15.64 3.14 -13.30
CA ILE A 276 16.57 3.32 -12.19
C ILE A 276 17.74 2.34 -12.32
N ASN A 277 18.90 2.70 -11.75
CA ASN A 277 19.99 1.75 -11.54
C ASN A 277 19.83 0.95 -10.23
N ASP A 278 20.82 0.10 -9.92
CA ASP A 278 20.89 -0.72 -8.71
C ASP A 278 20.97 0.08 -7.40
N LYS A 279 21.26 1.38 -7.48
CA LYS A 279 21.25 2.35 -6.36
C LYS A 279 19.99 3.20 -6.30
N ALA A 280 18.95 2.81 -7.04
CA ALA A 280 17.69 3.54 -7.15
C ALA A 280 17.83 4.99 -7.67
N GLN A 281 18.93 5.30 -8.36
CA GLN A 281 19.12 6.61 -9.01
C GLN A 281 18.35 6.64 -10.33
N VAL A 282 17.61 7.73 -10.56
CA VAL A 282 16.83 7.92 -11.79
C VAL A 282 17.75 8.19 -12.97
N LEU A 283 17.55 7.48 -14.08
CA LEU A 283 18.34 7.63 -15.29
C LEU A 283 17.69 8.63 -16.27
N ASN A 284 18.52 9.49 -16.85
CA ASN A 284 18.16 10.44 -17.90
C ASN A 284 18.27 9.82 -19.30
N SER A 285 17.88 10.58 -20.33
CA SER A 285 17.94 10.16 -21.74
C SER A 285 19.32 9.73 -22.26
N GLU A 286 20.40 10.09 -21.57
CA GLU A 286 21.77 9.65 -21.88
C GLU A 286 22.20 8.41 -21.07
N GLN A 287 21.27 7.75 -20.37
CA GLN A 287 21.54 6.61 -19.47
C GLN A 287 22.48 6.98 -18.31
N LYS A 288 22.50 8.26 -17.92
CA LYS A 288 23.25 8.75 -16.76
C LYS A 288 22.30 9.07 -15.61
N PRO A 289 22.71 8.84 -14.36
CA PRO A 289 21.89 9.21 -13.22
C PRO A 289 21.75 10.74 -13.11
N PHE A 290 20.59 11.23 -12.71
CA PHE A 290 20.45 12.59 -12.20
C PHE A 290 21.13 12.70 -10.83
N ASP A 291 21.85 13.80 -10.59
CA ASP A 291 22.47 14.03 -9.29
C ASP A 291 21.39 14.43 -8.28
N GLY A 292 21.28 13.66 -7.19
CA GLY A 292 20.31 13.94 -6.12
C GLY A 292 18.87 13.47 -6.37
N LEU A 293 18.60 12.62 -7.39
CA LEU A 293 17.25 12.08 -7.66
C LEU A 293 17.19 10.56 -7.56
N TYR A 294 16.23 10.08 -6.77
CA TYR A 294 16.01 8.65 -6.52
C TYR A 294 14.53 8.31 -6.67
N ALA A 295 14.25 7.03 -6.98
CA ALA A 295 12.91 6.53 -7.19
C ALA A 295 12.76 5.11 -6.65
N CYS A 296 11.60 4.79 -6.06
CA CYS A 296 11.31 3.46 -5.54
C CYS A 296 9.82 3.11 -5.59
N GLY A 297 9.52 1.83 -5.29
CA GLY A 297 8.17 1.29 -5.36
C GLY A 297 7.65 1.17 -6.79
N GLU A 298 6.33 1.21 -6.96
CA GLU A 298 5.66 1.09 -8.28
C GLU A 298 5.95 2.28 -9.23
N LEU A 299 6.57 3.36 -8.72
CA LEU A 299 7.06 4.43 -9.60
C LEU A 299 8.22 3.96 -10.48
N ALA A 300 9.05 3.04 -9.97
CA ALA A 300 10.23 2.55 -10.67
C ALA A 300 9.87 1.36 -11.59
N GLY A 301 10.40 1.38 -12.82
CA GLY A 301 10.24 0.31 -13.81
C GLY A 301 11.36 -0.73 -13.77
N GLY A 302 11.19 -1.82 -14.51
CA GLY A 302 12.22 -2.85 -14.74
C GLY A 302 12.30 -3.98 -13.69
N VAL A 303 11.81 -3.77 -12.47
CA VAL A 303 11.87 -4.77 -11.38
C VAL A 303 11.01 -6.01 -11.66
N HIS A 304 9.88 -5.83 -12.35
CA HIS A 304 8.87 -6.87 -12.55
C HIS A 304 8.74 -7.34 -14.01
N GLY A 305 9.47 -6.70 -14.93
CA GLY A 305 9.40 -6.98 -16.36
C GLY A 305 7.96 -7.03 -16.90
N ALA A 306 7.66 -8.06 -17.69
CA ALA A 306 6.39 -8.16 -18.39
C ALA A 306 5.18 -8.50 -17.50
N ASN A 307 5.37 -9.17 -16.36
CA ASN A 307 4.27 -9.60 -15.49
C ASN A 307 4.73 -9.80 -14.04
N ARG A 308 4.13 -9.05 -13.12
CA ARG A 308 4.44 -9.14 -11.68
C ARG A 308 3.83 -10.38 -11.02
N LEU A 309 4.60 -11.05 -10.19
CA LEU A 309 4.12 -12.16 -9.34
C LEU A 309 3.31 -11.65 -8.13
N GLY A 310 2.31 -12.41 -7.71
CA GLY A 310 1.59 -12.17 -6.46
C GLY A 310 2.54 -12.09 -5.27
N GLY A 311 2.34 -11.13 -4.37
CA GLY A 311 3.17 -10.94 -3.17
C GLY A 311 4.49 -10.17 -3.37
N SER A 312 4.99 -9.98 -4.60
CA SER A 312 6.30 -9.34 -4.81
C SER A 312 6.32 -7.80 -4.71
N SER A 313 5.17 -7.12 -4.85
CA SER A 313 5.13 -5.64 -4.90
C SER A 313 5.50 -5.00 -3.57
N LEU A 314 4.90 -5.44 -2.46
CA LEU A 314 5.18 -4.89 -1.13
C LEU A 314 6.64 -5.12 -0.72
N LEU A 315 7.19 -6.30 -1.06
CA LEU A 315 8.61 -6.58 -0.87
C LEU A 315 9.47 -5.60 -1.68
N GLY A 316 9.10 -5.33 -2.94
CA GLY A 316 9.74 -4.34 -3.78
C GLY A 316 9.75 -2.94 -3.14
N CYS A 317 8.62 -2.49 -2.61
CA CYS A 317 8.54 -1.20 -1.91
C CYS A 317 9.52 -1.12 -0.73
N VAL A 318 9.60 -2.17 0.11
CA VAL A 318 10.50 -2.19 1.27
C VAL A 318 11.97 -2.19 0.85
N VAL A 319 12.34 -3.07 -0.09
CA VAL A 319 13.73 -3.23 -0.51
C VAL A 319 14.23 -1.98 -1.22
N TYR A 320 13.52 -1.52 -2.26
CA TYR A 320 13.95 -0.36 -3.03
C TYR A 320 13.76 0.96 -2.28
N GLY A 321 12.80 1.04 -1.35
CA GLY A 321 12.68 2.17 -0.44
C GLY A 321 13.92 2.34 0.43
N ARG A 322 14.45 1.23 0.98
CA ARG A 322 15.70 1.24 1.75
C ARG A 322 16.90 1.61 0.88
N VAL A 323 17.03 1.01 -0.30
CA VAL A 323 18.13 1.33 -1.24
C VAL A 323 18.14 2.81 -1.62
N ALA A 324 16.96 3.39 -1.91
CA ALA A 324 16.85 4.80 -2.24
C ALA A 324 17.21 5.70 -1.05
N GLY A 325 16.74 5.37 0.16
CA GLY A 325 17.09 6.11 1.37
C GLY A 325 18.59 6.05 1.71
N ASP A 326 19.21 4.88 1.59
CA ASP A 326 20.64 4.70 1.81
C ASP A 326 21.46 5.48 0.78
N SER A 327 21.05 5.45 -0.50
CA SER A 327 21.76 6.14 -1.58
C SER A 327 21.63 7.66 -1.49
N ALA A 328 20.44 8.18 -1.16
CA ALA A 328 20.23 9.60 -0.89
C ALA A 328 21.04 10.09 0.33
N SER A 329 21.12 9.29 1.39
CA SER A 329 21.92 9.61 2.58
C SER A 329 23.42 9.62 2.26
N ASN A 330 23.89 8.63 1.50
CA ASN A 330 25.28 8.56 1.05
C ASN A 330 25.65 9.77 0.18
N TYR A 331 24.75 10.23 -0.67
CA TYR A 331 24.96 11.44 -1.47
C TYR A 331 25.16 12.69 -0.60
N LEU A 332 24.31 12.90 0.42
CA LEU A 332 24.49 14.00 1.38
C LEU A 332 25.82 13.90 2.14
N PHE A 333 26.19 12.69 2.56
CA PHE A 333 27.46 12.47 3.25
C PHE A 333 28.67 12.79 2.36
N GLN A 334 28.64 12.40 1.08
CA GLN A 334 29.68 12.74 0.12
C GLN A 334 29.78 14.25 -0.12
N GLN A 335 28.65 14.96 -0.23
CA GLN A 335 28.65 16.42 -0.36
C GLN A 335 29.26 17.09 0.88
N ALA A 336 28.93 16.62 2.08
CA ALA A 336 29.51 17.14 3.32
C ALA A 336 31.04 16.95 3.38
N LEU A 337 31.55 15.82 2.86
CA LEU A 337 32.99 15.57 2.78
C LEU A 337 33.70 16.44 1.74
N GLN A 338 33.02 16.75 0.62
CA GLN A 338 33.57 17.61 -0.44
C GLN A 338 33.53 19.10 -0.07
N GLY A 339 32.55 19.53 0.74
CA GLY A 339 32.34 20.92 1.15
C GLY A 339 33.11 21.38 2.41
N GLY A 340 33.93 20.53 3.04
CA GLY A 340 34.59 20.85 4.31
C GLY A 340 36.08 20.49 4.37
N ALA A 341 36.80 21.08 5.33
CA ALA A 341 38.21 20.78 5.66
C ALA A 341 38.48 19.28 5.96
N ALA A 342 37.44 18.44 6.05
CA ALA A 342 37.51 17.00 6.19
C ALA A 342 38.07 16.30 4.94
N GLY A 343 37.77 16.77 3.73
CA GLY A 343 38.38 16.25 2.49
C GLY A 343 39.90 16.44 2.46
N SER A 344 40.36 17.60 2.94
CA SER A 344 41.79 17.93 3.10
C SER A 344 42.48 17.07 4.17
N ARG A 345 41.77 16.73 5.25
CA ARG A 345 42.30 15.86 6.33
C ARG A 345 42.41 14.39 5.91
N LEU A 346 41.47 13.89 5.10
CA LEU A 346 41.53 12.53 4.55
C LEU A 346 42.69 12.36 3.54
N GLY A 347 42.97 13.39 2.75
CA GLY A 347 44.17 13.43 1.90
C GLY A 347 45.49 13.37 2.69
N GLN A 348 45.52 13.95 3.91
CA GLN A 348 46.68 13.84 4.80
C GLN A 348 46.81 12.46 5.46
N ILE A 349 45.70 11.77 5.76
CA ILE A 349 45.73 10.40 6.32
C ILE A 349 46.20 9.39 5.26
N ALA A 350 45.82 9.57 3.99
CA ALA A 350 46.28 8.72 2.90
C ALA A 350 47.81 8.77 2.67
N LEU A 351 48.48 9.84 3.10
CA LEU A 351 49.95 9.99 3.06
C LEU A 351 50.70 9.22 4.17
N HIS A 352 49.99 8.59 5.11
CA HIS A 352 50.57 7.86 6.24
C HIS A 352 50.23 6.36 6.26
N ILE A 353 49.69 5.83 5.15
CA ILE A 353 49.55 4.38 4.96
C ILE A 353 50.79 3.90 4.22
N ASP A 354 51.77 3.38 4.97
CA ASP A 354 52.93 2.70 4.40
C ASP A 354 52.52 1.28 3.95
N PRO A 355 52.53 0.97 2.64
CA PRO A 355 52.15 -0.34 2.13
C PRO A 355 53.09 -1.47 2.58
N SER A 356 54.24 -1.16 3.18
CA SER A 356 55.18 -2.14 3.71
C SER A 356 54.88 -2.63 5.14
N GLN A 357 53.94 -1.99 5.87
CA GLN A 357 53.49 -2.43 7.20
C GLN A 357 51.96 -2.47 7.34
N PRO A 358 51.30 -3.52 6.84
CA PRO A 358 49.85 -3.69 7.01
C PRO A 358 49.47 -3.87 8.49
N GLY A 359 48.50 -3.08 8.97
CA GLY A 359 47.92 -3.20 10.31
C GLY A 359 48.37 -2.17 11.35
N LYS A 360 49.26 -1.23 11.01
CA LYS A 360 49.57 -0.07 11.86
C LYS A 360 49.09 1.22 11.21
N ILE A 361 48.16 1.90 11.87
CA ILE A 361 47.76 3.27 11.54
C ILE A 361 48.39 4.16 12.62
N SER A 362 49.42 4.92 12.27
CA SER A 362 49.97 5.96 13.14
C SER A 362 49.24 7.27 12.86
N VAL A 363 48.47 7.74 13.84
CA VAL A 363 47.81 9.05 13.79
C VAL A 363 48.65 10.02 14.63
N GLU A 364 49.46 10.86 13.99
CA GLU A 364 50.11 11.98 14.67
C GLU A 364 49.16 13.19 14.65
N TRP A 365 48.65 13.56 15.82
CA TRP A 365 47.94 14.83 16.00
C TRP A 365 48.97 15.94 16.16
N ALA A 366 49.35 16.59 15.05
CA ALA A 366 50.10 17.82 15.10
C ALA A 366 49.21 18.95 15.66
N GLY A 367 49.15 19.05 16.99
CA GLY A 367 48.31 20.05 17.65
C GLY A 367 48.25 19.97 19.17
N ALA A 368 49.34 19.61 19.86
CA ALA A 368 49.54 19.93 21.28
C ALA A 368 50.97 19.60 21.72
N SER A 369 51.92 20.51 21.51
CA SER A 369 53.17 20.49 22.28
C SER A 369 52.87 20.95 23.71
N GLY A 370 52.67 20.00 24.61
CA GLY A 370 52.74 20.23 26.05
C GLY A 370 54.16 20.10 26.56
N SER A 371 54.52 20.93 27.54
CA SER A 371 55.63 20.68 28.46
C SER A 371 55.11 20.73 29.89
N GLY A 372 55.35 19.68 30.67
CA GLY A 372 55.42 19.78 32.14
C GLY A 372 54.54 18.84 32.96
N SER A 373 55.04 17.61 33.15
CA SER A 373 55.08 16.84 34.42
C SER A 373 53.91 16.85 35.43
N GLY A 374 53.36 15.66 35.67
CA GLY A 374 53.35 15.05 37.01
C GLY A 374 52.09 15.18 37.88
N SER A 375 51.51 14.02 38.22
CA SER A 375 50.91 13.63 39.52
C SER A 375 49.42 13.26 39.52
N SER A 376 49.19 11.97 39.82
CA SER A 376 48.12 11.30 40.57
C SER A 376 46.72 11.91 40.73
N VAL A 377 45.73 11.07 40.41
CA VAL A 377 44.30 11.06 40.78
C VAL A 377 44.11 11.24 42.31
N PRO A 378 43.04 11.91 42.78
CA PRO A 378 41.83 11.16 43.15
C PRO A 378 40.48 11.82 42.81
N GLN A 379 39.51 10.92 42.70
CA GLN A 379 38.05 11.06 42.59
C GLN A 379 37.41 11.69 43.85
N SER A 380 36.44 12.62 43.71
CA SER A 380 35.21 12.68 44.53
C SER A 380 34.34 13.93 44.30
N GLN A 381 33.02 13.67 44.28
CA GLN A 381 31.91 14.44 44.89
C GLN A 381 31.43 15.78 44.28
N THR A 382 30.22 15.69 43.71
CA THR A 382 29.03 16.52 43.97
C THR A 382 29.20 17.75 44.88
N THR A 383 28.81 18.93 44.39
CA THR A 383 27.70 19.73 44.96
C THR A 383 27.39 20.95 44.08
N SER A 384 26.12 21.33 44.17
CA SER A 384 25.38 22.43 43.56
C SER A 384 25.86 23.85 43.91
N ASN A 385 25.74 24.78 42.95
CA ASN A 385 25.22 26.14 43.15
C ASN A 385 24.96 26.80 41.78
N THR A 386 23.70 27.05 41.41
CA THR A 386 22.98 28.33 41.57
C THR A 386 23.67 29.54 40.92
N GLY A 387 23.14 29.93 39.76
CA GLY A 387 23.55 31.13 39.02
C GLY A 387 22.39 31.60 38.13
N ASN A 388 21.69 32.60 38.65
CA ASN A 388 20.49 33.24 38.10
C ASN A 388 20.79 33.95 36.76
N SER A 389 19.89 33.90 35.78
CA SER A 389 19.81 34.88 34.68
C SER A 389 18.36 35.08 34.22
N PRO A 390 17.97 36.30 33.84
CA PRO A 390 16.58 36.73 33.83
C PRO A 390 15.88 36.50 32.49
N ASN A 391 14.56 36.35 32.60
CA ASN A 391 13.55 36.12 31.58
C ASN A 391 13.60 37.06 30.36
N GLY A 392 13.26 36.48 29.22
CA GLY A 392 12.78 37.12 28.00
C GLY A 392 11.92 36.14 27.21
N ASP A 393 10.72 35.90 27.73
CA ASP A 393 9.72 34.93 27.29
C ASP A 393 9.08 35.34 25.95
N ASN A 394 9.11 34.44 24.96
CA ASN A 394 8.11 34.33 23.89
C ASN A 394 8.36 33.05 23.08
N THR A 395 8.13 31.91 23.73
CA THR A 395 7.83 30.67 23.00
C THR A 395 6.43 30.25 23.40
N ALA A 396 5.53 30.23 22.41
CA ALA A 396 4.20 29.65 22.58
C ALA A 396 4.39 28.20 23.01
N LYS A 397 4.01 27.89 24.27
CA LYS A 397 3.94 26.52 24.76
C LYS A 397 3.07 25.72 23.81
N ALA A 398 3.66 24.70 23.18
CA ALA A 398 2.92 23.64 22.54
C ALA A 398 1.91 23.07 23.56
N ALA A 399 0.63 23.12 23.21
CA ALA A 399 -0.41 22.51 24.01
C ALA A 399 -0.16 21.00 24.08
N SER A 400 -0.16 20.43 25.28
CA SER A 400 -0.16 18.98 25.48
C SER A 400 -1.34 18.37 24.72
N PRO A 401 -1.18 17.24 24.00
CA PRO A 401 -2.28 16.61 23.28
C PRO A 401 -3.40 16.24 24.27
N LYS A 402 -4.64 16.64 23.97
CA LYS A 402 -5.81 16.22 24.75
C LYS A 402 -5.87 14.70 24.71
N LYS A 403 -5.88 14.06 25.89
CA LYS A 403 -6.10 12.62 26.00
C LYS A 403 -7.49 12.29 25.43
N PHE A 404 -7.54 11.33 24.50
CA PHE A 404 -8.78 10.89 23.88
C PHE A 404 -9.80 10.42 24.94
N SER A 405 -11.07 10.77 24.75
CA SER A 405 -12.17 10.32 25.60
C SER A 405 -13.46 10.22 24.78
N ILE A 406 -14.23 9.15 24.99
CA ILE A 406 -15.54 8.97 24.36
C ILE A 406 -16.55 9.91 25.05
N PRO A 407 -17.29 10.77 24.32
CA PRO A 407 -18.33 11.61 24.92
C PRO A 407 -19.43 10.78 25.60
N GLU A 408 -19.94 11.27 26.71
CA GLU A 408 -21.02 10.63 27.48
C GLU A 408 -22.40 10.68 26.77
N LYS A 409 -22.49 11.37 25.63
CA LYS A 409 -23.71 11.48 24.83
C LYS A 409 -24.10 10.09 24.31
N GLU A 410 -25.36 9.73 24.47
CA GLU A 410 -25.89 8.42 24.07
C GLU A 410 -26.82 8.55 22.86
N PHE A 411 -26.74 7.57 21.96
CA PHE A 411 -27.60 7.46 20.78
C PHE A 411 -28.18 6.06 20.66
N THR A 412 -29.40 5.93 20.12
CA THR A 412 -29.96 4.61 19.79
C THR A 412 -29.55 4.17 18.38
N MET A 413 -29.59 2.86 18.10
CA MET A 413 -29.29 2.36 16.74
C MET A 413 -30.31 2.85 15.71
N GLU A 414 -31.56 3.13 16.12
CA GLU A 414 -32.57 3.73 15.25
C GLU A 414 -32.26 5.19 14.89
N GLU A 415 -31.54 5.92 15.75
CA GLU A 415 -31.04 7.26 15.43
C GLU A 415 -29.89 7.14 14.44
N VAL A 416 -28.88 6.30 14.73
CA VAL A 416 -27.75 6.06 13.82
C VAL A 416 -28.24 5.64 12.43
N ALA A 417 -29.22 4.74 12.35
CA ALA A 417 -29.75 4.23 11.07
C ALA A 417 -30.36 5.30 10.14
N LYS A 418 -30.69 6.49 10.66
CA LYS A 418 -31.19 7.62 9.86
C LYS A 418 -30.06 8.32 9.08
N HIS A 419 -28.84 8.26 9.60
CA HIS A 419 -27.64 8.88 9.03
C HIS A 419 -26.94 7.91 8.07
N ASN A 420 -27.61 7.64 6.94
CA ASN A 420 -27.23 6.60 5.97
C ASN A 420 -26.92 7.11 4.55
N LYS A 421 -26.51 8.38 4.42
CA LYS A 421 -26.23 9.04 3.14
C LYS A 421 -24.80 9.58 3.10
N LYS A 422 -24.29 9.87 1.90
CA LYS A 422 -22.92 10.40 1.73
C LYS A 422 -22.70 11.72 2.47
N ASP A 423 -23.70 12.59 2.50
CA ASP A 423 -23.72 13.90 3.15
C ASP A 423 -24.30 13.87 4.57
N ASP A 424 -24.62 12.68 5.09
CA ASP A 424 -25.13 12.45 6.43
C ASP A 424 -24.85 11.00 6.87
N LEU A 425 -23.65 10.75 7.37
CA LEU A 425 -23.06 9.41 7.49
C LEU A 425 -22.57 9.12 8.90
N TRP A 426 -23.31 8.29 9.65
CA TRP A 426 -22.87 7.78 10.95
C TRP A 426 -22.59 6.28 10.91
N VAL A 427 -21.63 5.84 11.72
CA VAL A 427 -21.26 4.43 11.88
C VAL A 427 -21.02 4.15 13.37
N VAL A 428 -21.33 2.94 13.81
CA VAL A 428 -20.95 2.46 15.15
C VAL A 428 -19.74 1.53 15.05
N VAL A 429 -18.76 1.74 15.93
CA VAL A 429 -17.61 0.84 16.09
C VAL A 429 -17.38 0.61 17.58
N LYS A 430 -17.37 -0.65 18.03
CA LYS A 430 -17.13 -1.04 19.42
C LYS A 430 -18.03 -0.30 20.42
N GLY A 431 -19.29 -0.08 20.05
CA GLY A 431 -20.27 0.67 20.84
C GLY A 431 -20.06 2.19 20.87
N VAL A 432 -19.08 2.72 20.12
CA VAL A 432 -18.82 4.15 19.92
C VAL A 432 -19.55 4.62 18.67
N VAL A 433 -20.22 5.77 18.76
CA VAL A 433 -20.95 6.39 17.64
C VAL A 433 -20.05 7.45 17.01
N MET A 434 -19.83 7.33 15.70
CA MET A 434 -18.98 8.21 14.93
C MET A 434 -19.77 8.90 13.81
N ASP A 435 -19.62 10.23 13.70
CA ASP A 435 -20.06 10.99 12.54
C ASP A 435 -18.89 11.11 11.57
N LEU A 436 -18.98 10.46 10.40
CA LEU A 436 -17.91 10.41 9.41
C LEU A 436 -18.21 11.28 8.19
N THR A 437 -19.26 12.11 8.24
CA THR A 437 -19.72 12.93 7.12
C THR A 437 -18.60 13.79 6.52
N ASN A 438 -17.78 14.41 7.37
CA ASN A 438 -16.68 15.29 6.96
C ASN A 438 -15.32 14.59 6.87
N TRP A 439 -15.27 13.29 7.09
CA TRP A 439 -14.03 12.50 7.10
C TRP A 439 -14.01 11.38 6.05
N LEU A 440 -15.15 11.14 5.40
CA LEU A 440 -15.34 10.06 4.44
C LEU A 440 -14.28 9.99 3.34
N GLU A 441 -13.90 11.14 2.78
CA GLU A 441 -12.88 11.24 1.72
C GLU A 441 -11.44 11.17 2.26
N GLU A 442 -11.25 11.35 3.57
CA GLU A 442 -9.93 11.27 4.24
C GLU A 442 -9.59 9.83 4.68
N HIS A 443 -10.56 8.91 4.63
CA HIS A 443 -10.35 7.52 4.99
C HIS A 443 -9.32 6.85 4.06
N PRO A 444 -8.20 6.29 4.58
CA PRO A 444 -7.13 5.71 3.75
C PRO A 444 -7.58 4.56 2.85
N GLY A 445 -8.59 3.79 3.27
CA GLY A 445 -9.19 2.72 2.46
C GLY A 445 -10.18 3.21 1.39
N GLY A 446 -10.33 4.53 1.23
CA GLY A 446 -11.29 5.18 0.36
C GLY A 446 -12.71 5.27 0.95
N PRO A 447 -13.55 6.14 0.38
CA PRO A 447 -14.89 6.42 0.89
C PRO A 447 -15.82 5.20 0.84
N GLN A 448 -15.68 4.35 -0.18
CA GLN A 448 -16.53 3.18 -0.37
C GLN A 448 -16.44 2.17 0.78
N ALA A 449 -15.29 2.09 1.46
CA ALA A 449 -15.10 1.20 2.59
C ALA A 449 -16.04 1.54 3.76
N ILE A 450 -16.33 2.83 3.97
CA ILE A 450 -17.25 3.33 5.00
C ILE A 450 -18.69 3.32 4.49
N MET A 451 -18.92 3.67 3.22
CA MET A 451 -20.27 3.72 2.63
C MET A 451 -21.03 2.38 2.68
N ASN A 452 -20.33 1.26 2.80
CA ASN A 452 -20.97 -0.05 2.96
C ASN A 452 -21.67 -0.22 4.34
N PHE A 453 -21.33 0.63 5.32
CA PHE A 453 -21.79 0.54 6.71
C PHE A 453 -22.54 1.79 7.19
N MET A 454 -22.99 2.67 6.28
CA MET A 454 -23.70 3.89 6.67
C MET A 454 -24.97 3.56 7.46
N GLY A 455 -25.12 4.18 8.62
CA GLY A 455 -26.21 3.95 9.55
C GLY A 455 -26.18 2.58 10.24
N ARG A 456 -25.02 1.90 10.30
CA ARG A 456 -24.88 0.54 10.83
C ARG A 456 -23.72 0.41 11.81
N ASP A 457 -23.71 -0.71 12.52
CA ASP A 457 -22.55 -1.18 13.28
C ASP A 457 -21.56 -1.84 12.32
N ALA A 458 -20.30 -1.39 12.38
CA ALA A 458 -19.18 -1.87 11.58
C ALA A 458 -18.06 -2.46 12.46
N THR A 459 -18.37 -2.84 13.71
CA THR A 459 -17.38 -3.33 14.69
C THR A 459 -16.58 -4.50 14.15
N GLU A 460 -17.26 -5.52 13.61
CA GLU A 460 -16.59 -6.72 13.09
C GLU A 460 -15.62 -6.37 11.95
N GLU A 461 -16.05 -5.52 11.01
CA GLU A 461 -15.20 -5.10 9.89
C GLU A 461 -14.08 -4.16 10.28
N PHE A 462 -14.28 -3.37 11.34
CA PHE A 462 -13.23 -2.55 11.91
C PHE A 462 -12.14 -3.45 12.51
N GLU A 463 -12.50 -4.38 13.40
CA GLU A 463 -11.57 -5.30 14.08
C GLU A 463 -10.80 -6.20 13.11
N MET A 464 -11.36 -6.50 11.95
CA MET A 464 -10.66 -7.25 10.90
C MET A 464 -9.47 -6.50 10.29
N LEU A 465 -9.48 -5.17 10.30
CA LEU A 465 -8.57 -4.36 9.50
C LEU A 465 -7.78 -3.34 10.33
N HIS A 466 -8.25 -3.04 11.53
CA HIS A 466 -7.78 -1.95 12.37
C HIS A 466 -7.64 -2.41 13.82
N ASP A 467 -6.59 -1.91 14.48
CA ASP A 467 -6.45 -1.96 15.92
C ASP A 467 -7.17 -0.78 16.58
N ASP A 468 -7.45 -0.88 17.87
CA ASP A 468 -8.25 0.11 18.61
C ASP A 468 -7.64 1.51 18.63
N GLU A 469 -6.31 1.59 18.56
CA GLU A 469 -5.55 2.84 18.50
C GLU A 469 -5.89 3.70 17.26
N VAL A 470 -6.46 3.10 16.20
CA VAL A 470 -6.76 3.80 14.95
C VAL A 470 -7.80 4.92 15.15
N ILE A 471 -8.85 4.69 15.95
CA ILE A 471 -9.89 5.71 16.18
C ILE A 471 -9.33 6.90 16.97
N PRO A 472 -8.71 6.71 18.15
CA PRO A 472 -8.08 7.79 18.90
C PRO A 472 -7.03 8.56 18.09
N LYS A 473 -6.26 7.88 17.23
CA LYS A 473 -5.17 8.50 16.47
C LYS A 473 -5.64 9.28 15.24
N TYR A 474 -6.54 8.71 14.43
CA TYR A 474 -6.85 9.25 13.11
C TYR A 474 -8.22 9.92 13.00
N ALA A 475 -9.18 9.53 13.83
CA ALA A 475 -10.55 10.04 13.80
C ALA A 475 -11.10 10.47 15.18
N PRO A 476 -10.31 11.07 16.09
CA PRO A 476 -10.78 11.37 17.43
C PRO A 476 -11.94 12.38 17.43
N GLU A 477 -11.91 13.34 16.51
CA GLU A 477 -12.93 14.38 16.38
C GLU A 477 -14.26 13.87 15.80
N GLN A 478 -14.23 12.68 15.18
CA GLN A 478 -15.43 12.08 14.58
C GLN A 478 -16.26 11.32 15.62
N VAL A 479 -15.72 11.10 16.82
CA VAL A 479 -16.40 10.39 17.90
C VAL A 479 -17.39 11.34 18.60
N ILE A 480 -18.69 11.08 18.41
CA ILE A 480 -19.77 11.95 18.91
C ILE A 480 -20.46 11.41 20.16
N GLY A 481 -20.26 10.14 20.51
CA GLY A 481 -20.81 9.52 21.72
C GLY A 481 -20.76 8.00 21.70
N ARG A 482 -21.71 7.37 22.40
CA ARG A 482 -21.82 5.90 22.53
C ARG A 482 -23.24 5.40 22.30
N VAL A 483 -23.37 4.11 22.00
CA VAL A 483 -24.68 3.47 21.85
C VAL A 483 -25.35 3.31 23.22
N LYS A 484 -26.61 3.74 23.32
CA LYS A 484 -27.39 3.70 24.55
C LYS A 484 -27.50 2.28 25.10
N GLY A 485 -27.12 2.10 26.37
CA GLY A 485 -27.17 0.80 27.05
C GLY A 485 -26.08 -0.20 26.63
N VAL A 486 -25.14 0.21 25.78
CA VAL A 486 -23.98 -0.60 25.38
C VAL A 486 -22.73 0.02 25.99
N LYS A 487 -21.95 -0.79 26.73
CA LYS A 487 -20.65 -0.36 27.22
C LYS A 487 -19.64 -0.40 26.06
N PRO A 488 -18.97 0.71 25.72
CA PRO A 488 -17.94 0.69 24.68
C PRO A 488 -16.82 -0.30 25.00
N THR A 489 -16.35 -1.01 23.99
CA THR A 489 -15.25 -1.99 24.08
C THR A 489 -13.97 -1.51 23.40
N LEU A 490 -13.95 -0.27 22.91
CA LEU A 490 -12.76 0.38 22.36
C LEU A 490 -11.72 0.59 23.46
N GLU A 491 -10.53 0.01 23.29
CA GLU A 491 -9.39 0.24 24.18
C GLU A 491 -8.78 1.63 23.89
N ILE A 492 -8.60 2.43 24.95
CA ILE A 492 -8.16 3.85 24.88
C ILE A 492 -6.74 4.02 25.40
#